data_AF-A0A1W9SXJ8-F1
#
_entry.id   AF-A0A1W9SXJ8-F1
#
_cell.length_a   1.000
_cell.length_b   1.000
_cell.length_c   1.000
_cell.angle_alpha   90.00
_cell.angle_beta   90.00
_cell.angle_gamma   90.00
#
_symmetry.space_group_name_H-M   'P 1'
#
loop_
_entity.id
_entity.type
_entity.pdbx_description
1 polymer ?
#
loop_
_entity_poly.entity_id
_entity_poly.type
_entity_poly.pdbx_seq_one_letter_code
_entity_poly.pdbx_strand_id
1 'polypeptide(L)'
;MKYIGLLIVAVCGGILLSATSDFPDWGYSQSPASTYLSNHYIEKSIEETGVPNLVTSVLADYRSFDTMFETAVIFCAGLVCFLLLRNYNRQKKFFYRHISTGVVLCFKDNCKNLPASKKFEQMDADWIPHDLIIMTVCRILIPFIQIYALYVVAHGDFSPGGGFQGGVIFGSSFILLAISYNLQTAMKKIKEKILGLLSALGVLIYVGIGIICMFLGGNFLDYSQLAKILPVDPIHVRALGMLGVEIGVGIAVMAVMVVIYVNIASEGRHDEGL
;
A
#
# COMPACT_ATOMS: atom_id res chain seq x y z
N MET A 1 29.78 21.40 13.06
CA MET A 1 28.72 20.38 12.88
C MET A 1 28.64 19.84 11.46
N LYS A 2 28.46 20.65 10.41
CA LYS A 2 28.41 20.17 9.01
C LYS A 2 29.65 19.36 8.58
N TYR A 3 30.85 19.83 8.90
CA TYR A 3 32.10 19.12 8.58
C TYR A 3 32.27 17.78 9.32
N ILE A 4 31.80 17.70 10.57
CA ILE A 4 31.81 16.44 11.34
C ILE A 4 30.82 15.45 10.72
N GLY A 5 29.63 15.91 10.33
CA GLY A 5 28.66 15.07 9.62
C GLY A 5 29.21 14.56 8.28
N LEU A 6 29.86 15.42 7.50
CA LEU A 6 30.48 15.04 6.23
C LEU A 6 31.62 14.03 6.43
N LEU A 7 32.43 14.21 7.48
CA LEU A 7 33.46 13.26 7.87
C LEU A 7 32.86 11.89 8.22
N ILE A 8 31.79 11.85 9.03
CA ILE A 8 31.11 10.60 9.39
C ILE A 8 30.56 9.91 8.15
N VAL A 9 29.87 10.63 7.25
CA VAL A 9 29.34 10.06 6.01
C VAL A 9 30.46 9.52 5.12
N ALA A 10 31.57 10.25 4.99
CA ALA A 10 32.73 9.81 4.21
C ALA A 10 33.37 8.56 4.80
N VAL A 11 33.50 8.48 6.13
CA VAL A 11 34.04 7.31 6.83
C VAL A 11 33.10 6.11 6.68
N CYS A 12 31.81 6.26 6.96
CA CYS A 12 30.83 5.18 6.79
C CYS A 12 30.74 4.73 5.33
N GLY A 13 30.72 5.67 4.38
CA GLY A 13 30.74 5.36 2.95
C GLY A 13 32.01 4.62 2.53
N GLY A 14 33.18 5.03 3.05
CA GLY A 14 34.44 4.33 2.83
C GLY A 14 34.44 2.91 3.39
N ILE A 15 33.89 2.70 4.59
CA ILE A 15 33.74 1.37 5.18
C ILE A 15 32.82 0.49 4.32
N LEU A 16 31.66 1.01 3.90
CA LEU A 16 30.73 0.28 3.04
C LEU A 16 31.37 -0.08 1.69
N LEU A 17 32.13 0.84 1.08
CA LEU A 17 32.88 0.58 -0.15
C LEU A 17 33.98 -0.45 0.06
N SER A 18 34.69 -0.43 1.20
CA SER A 18 35.69 -1.47 1.49
C SER A 18 35.05 -2.85 1.63
N ALA A 19 33.84 -2.95 2.19
CA ALA A 19 33.13 -4.23 2.30
C ALA A 19 32.74 -4.81 0.93
N THR A 20 32.68 -4.00 -0.13
CA THR A 20 32.39 -4.52 -1.48
C THR A 20 33.51 -5.37 -2.07
N SER A 21 34.74 -5.31 -1.53
CA SER A 21 35.82 -6.21 -1.97
C SER A 21 35.60 -7.65 -1.55
N ASP A 22 34.74 -7.90 -0.56
CA ASP A 22 34.38 -9.25 -0.10
C ASP A 22 33.31 -9.89 -0.99
N PHE A 23 32.70 -9.13 -1.91
CA PHE A 23 31.69 -9.66 -2.82
C PHE A 23 32.33 -10.44 -3.97
N PRO A 24 31.68 -11.53 -4.43
CA PRO A 24 32.12 -12.25 -5.62
C PRO A 24 32.15 -11.33 -6.85
N ASP A 25 33.05 -11.64 -7.77
CA ASP A 25 33.08 -10.98 -9.08
C ASP A 25 31.73 -11.13 -9.80
N TRP A 26 31.40 -10.12 -10.59
CA TRP A 26 30.17 -10.13 -11.40
C TRP A 26 30.15 -11.32 -12.35
N GLY A 27 29.07 -12.11 -12.30
CA GLY A 27 28.90 -13.30 -13.14
C GLY A 27 29.67 -14.53 -12.67
N TYR A 28 30.26 -14.52 -11.48
CA TYR A 28 30.95 -15.69 -10.93
C TYR A 28 29.96 -16.83 -10.65
N SER A 29 30.09 -17.93 -11.40
CA SER A 29 29.15 -19.07 -11.38
C SER A 29 29.15 -19.84 -10.06
N GLN A 30 30.23 -19.74 -9.29
CA GLN A 30 30.39 -20.36 -7.97
C GLN A 30 30.08 -19.37 -6.83
N SER A 31 29.38 -18.26 -7.13
CA SER A 31 28.91 -17.37 -6.08
C SER A 31 27.91 -18.10 -5.17
N PRO A 32 27.84 -17.77 -3.86
CA PRO A 32 26.88 -18.41 -2.95
C PRO A 32 25.43 -18.36 -3.44
N ALA A 33 25.04 -17.29 -4.14
CA ALA A 33 23.73 -17.17 -4.76
C ALA A 33 23.53 -18.17 -5.91
N SER A 34 24.53 -18.30 -6.79
CA SER A 34 24.46 -19.12 -8.01
C SER A 34 24.65 -20.63 -7.81
N THR A 35 25.12 -21.08 -6.64
CA THR A 35 25.59 -22.47 -6.46
C THR A 35 24.45 -23.45 -6.14
N TYR A 36 23.41 -23.03 -5.40
CA TYR A 36 22.36 -23.95 -4.92
C TYR A 36 20.94 -23.42 -5.19
N LEU A 37 20.55 -22.35 -4.51
CA LEU A 37 19.15 -21.88 -4.51
C LEU A 37 18.71 -21.32 -5.87
N SER A 38 19.55 -20.51 -6.52
CA SER A 38 19.14 -19.87 -7.78
C SER A 38 18.83 -20.88 -8.88
N ASN A 39 19.65 -21.91 -9.05
CA ASN A 39 19.40 -22.95 -10.06
C ASN A 39 18.12 -23.73 -9.73
N HIS A 40 17.92 -24.08 -8.46
CA HIS A 40 16.69 -24.75 -8.03
C HIS A 40 15.44 -23.91 -8.31
N TYR A 41 15.43 -22.62 -7.94
CA TYR A 41 14.28 -21.76 -8.23
C TYR A 41 14.03 -21.62 -9.73
N ILE A 42 15.07 -21.45 -10.55
CA ILE A 42 14.93 -21.30 -12.01
C ILE A 42 14.38 -22.58 -12.66
N GLU A 43 14.87 -23.75 -12.24
CA GLU A 43 14.54 -25.02 -12.87
C GLU A 43 13.24 -25.65 -12.34
N LYS A 44 12.91 -25.41 -11.07
CA LYS A 44 11.83 -26.11 -10.36
C LYS A 44 10.60 -25.27 -10.03
N SER A 45 10.65 -23.94 -10.12
CA SER A 45 9.50 -23.10 -9.72
C SER A 45 8.22 -23.48 -10.46
N ILE A 46 8.28 -23.64 -11.78
CA ILE A 46 7.08 -23.94 -12.59
C ILE A 46 6.50 -25.31 -12.24
N GLU A 47 7.36 -26.30 -11.97
CA GLU A 47 6.97 -27.67 -11.60
C GLU A 47 6.34 -27.70 -10.20
N GLU A 48 6.89 -26.94 -9.25
CA GLU A 48 6.49 -26.99 -7.84
C GLU A 48 5.34 -26.04 -7.50
N THR A 49 5.26 -24.88 -8.15
CA THR A 49 4.32 -23.80 -7.81
C THR A 49 3.24 -23.57 -8.87
N GLY A 50 3.48 -24.02 -10.12
CA GLY A 50 2.60 -23.77 -11.26
C GLY A 50 2.64 -22.34 -11.79
N VAL A 51 3.50 -21.48 -11.23
CA VAL A 51 3.56 -20.05 -11.52
C VAL A 51 4.80 -19.74 -12.37
N PRO A 52 4.62 -19.18 -13.59
CA PRO A 52 5.76 -18.88 -14.47
C PRO A 52 6.55 -17.65 -14.03
N ASN A 53 5.97 -16.73 -13.25
CA ASN A 53 6.72 -15.64 -12.64
C ASN A 53 7.58 -16.18 -11.49
N LEU A 54 8.88 -16.29 -11.77
CA LEU A 54 9.90 -16.74 -10.81
C LEU A 54 9.93 -15.88 -9.54
N VAL A 55 9.82 -14.56 -9.67
CA VAL A 55 9.89 -13.63 -8.54
C VAL A 55 8.69 -13.83 -7.62
N THR A 56 7.48 -13.93 -8.20
CA THR A 56 6.26 -14.20 -7.43
C THR A 56 6.31 -15.55 -6.76
N SER A 57 6.79 -16.59 -7.45
CA SER A 57 6.99 -17.91 -6.83
C SER A 57 7.93 -17.86 -5.62
N VAL A 58 9.04 -17.12 -5.74
CA VAL A 58 9.99 -16.95 -4.63
C VAL A 58 9.36 -16.17 -3.49
N LEU A 59 8.70 -15.05 -3.75
CA LEU A 59 8.18 -14.17 -2.70
C LEU A 59 6.89 -14.69 -2.04
N ALA A 60 6.00 -15.32 -2.81
CA ALA A 60 4.68 -15.73 -2.33
C ALA A 60 4.62 -17.19 -1.87
N ASP A 61 5.52 -18.07 -2.33
CA ASP A 61 5.60 -19.49 -1.96
C ASP A 61 6.86 -19.78 -1.14
N TYR A 62 8.04 -19.82 -1.78
CA TYR A 62 9.30 -20.27 -1.14
C TYR A 62 9.72 -19.41 0.06
N ARG A 63 9.57 -18.09 -0.04
CA ARG A 63 9.94 -17.09 0.97
C ARG A 63 8.74 -16.27 1.42
N SER A 64 7.58 -16.93 1.50
CA SER A 64 6.30 -16.34 1.88
C SER A 64 6.33 -15.63 3.26
N PHE A 65 7.15 -16.10 4.19
CA PHE A 65 7.37 -15.42 5.47
C PHE A 65 7.93 -13.99 5.31
N ASP A 66 8.83 -13.77 4.36
CA ASP A 66 9.43 -12.45 4.16
C ASP A 66 8.35 -11.45 3.72
N THR A 67 7.55 -11.82 2.72
CA THR A 67 6.41 -11.02 2.25
C THR A 67 5.36 -10.79 3.35
N MET A 68 5.10 -11.79 4.19
CA MET A 68 4.21 -11.64 5.35
C MET A 68 4.73 -10.56 6.31
N PHE A 69 6.02 -10.60 6.66
CA PHE A 69 6.62 -9.61 7.57
C PHE A 69 6.74 -8.24 6.91
N GLU A 70 7.03 -8.14 5.62
CA GLU A 70 6.98 -6.87 4.88
C GLU A 70 5.59 -6.23 4.95
N THR A 71 4.54 -7.04 4.75
CA THR A 71 3.15 -6.58 4.87
C THR A 71 2.83 -6.13 6.31
N ALA A 72 3.32 -6.86 7.31
CA ALA A 72 3.17 -6.48 8.71
C ALA A 72 3.91 -5.16 9.04
N VAL A 73 5.11 -4.96 8.51
CA VAL A 73 5.89 -3.72 8.67
C VAL A 73 5.14 -2.52 8.09
N ILE A 74 4.53 -2.67 6.91
CA ILE A 74 3.74 -1.60 6.28
C ILE A 74 2.49 -1.31 7.10
N PHE A 75 1.75 -2.33 7.52
CA PHE A 75 0.61 -2.16 8.40
C PHE A 75 0.99 -1.40 9.68
N CYS A 76 2.09 -1.79 10.33
CA CYS A 76 2.63 -1.11 11.50
C CYS A 76 3.00 0.34 11.21
N ALA A 77 3.61 0.64 10.06
CA ALA A 77 3.94 2.01 9.66
C ALA A 77 2.67 2.87 9.54
N GLY A 78 1.62 2.36 8.89
CA GLY A 78 0.32 3.03 8.81
C GLY A 78 -0.31 3.27 10.18
N LEU A 79 -0.28 2.27 11.06
CA LEU A 79 -0.79 2.34 12.42
C LEU A 79 0.00 3.33 13.29
N VAL A 80 1.33 3.37 13.16
CA VAL A 80 2.19 4.33 13.85
C VAL A 80 1.91 5.75 13.37
N CYS A 81 1.81 5.97 12.06
CA CYS A 81 1.42 7.28 11.51
C CYS A 81 0.07 7.73 12.05
N PHE A 82 -0.91 6.82 12.10
CA PHE A 82 -2.22 7.09 12.67
C PHE A 82 -2.13 7.48 14.15
N LEU A 83 -1.49 6.67 14.98
CA LEU A 83 -1.40 6.91 16.43
C LEU A 83 -0.60 8.17 16.78
N LEU A 84 0.49 8.46 16.05
CA LEU A 84 1.33 9.63 16.30
C LEU A 84 0.65 10.94 15.92
N LEU A 85 -0.07 10.96 14.79
CA LEU A 85 -0.71 12.18 14.29
C LEU A 85 -2.10 12.39 14.89
N ARG A 86 -2.71 11.36 15.48
CA ARG A 86 -4.07 11.46 16.02
C ARG A 86 -4.16 12.55 17.09
N ASN A 87 -4.91 13.60 16.77
CA ASN A 87 -5.12 14.72 17.68
C ASN A 87 -6.56 14.74 18.19
N TYR A 88 -6.75 14.38 19.46
CA TYR A 88 -8.08 14.31 20.09
C TYR A 88 -8.57 15.64 20.69
N ASN A 89 -7.70 16.65 20.82
CA ASN A 89 -7.91 17.74 21.76
C ASN A 89 -7.93 19.15 21.12
N ARG A 90 -8.34 19.27 19.86
CA ARG A 90 -8.31 20.53 19.11
C ARG A 90 -9.70 20.95 18.63
N GLN A 91 -10.05 22.23 18.84
CA GLN A 91 -11.31 22.83 18.39
C GLN A 91 -11.42 22.75 16.85
N LYS A 92 -12.54 22.24 16.34
CA LYS A 92 -12.82 22.22 14.90
C LYS A 92 -12.98 23.65 14.40
N LYS A 93 -12.32 23.97 13.28
CA LYS A 93 -12.44 25.30 12.65
C LYS A 93 -13.06 25.13 11.28
N PHE A 94 -14.29 25.59 11.13
CA PHE A 94 -14.97 25.50 9.84
C PHE A 94 -14.71 26.77 9.03
N PHE A 95 -14.18 26.61 7.81
CA PHE A 95 -14.05 27.69 6.85
C PHE A 95 -15.20 27.60 5.83
N TYR A 96 -15.88 28.72 5.58
CA TYR A 96 -16.91 28.83 4.55
C TYR A 96 -16.62 30.03 3.66
N ARG A 97 -16.65 29.83 2.35
CA ARG A 97 -16.53 30.91 1.37
C ARG A 97 -17.85 31.21 0.71
N HIS A 98 -18.15 32.51 0.66
CA HIS A 98 -19.26 32.98 -0.13
C HIS A 98 -18.90 32.96 -1.62
N ILE A 99 -19.63 32.19 -2.43
CA ILE A 99 -19.30 31.93 -3.84
C ILE A 99 -19.26 33.23 -4.66
N SER A 100 -20.20 34.15 -4.40
CA SER A 100 -20.33 35.38 -5.20
C SER A 100 -19.38 36.51 -4.80
N THR A 101 -18.93 36.57 -3.54
CA THR A 101 -18.08 37.68 -3.05
C THR A 101 -16.67 37.25 -2.68
N GLY A 102 -16.40 35.94 -2.60
CA GLY A 102 -15.10 35.40 -2.21
C GLY A 102 -14.75 35.56 -0.73
N VAL A 103 -15.63 36.13 0.10
CA VAL A 103 -15.41 36.33 1.54
C VAL A 103 -15.34 34.98 2.26
N VAL A 104 -14.30 34.78 3.07
CA VAL A 104 -14.09 33.57 3.88
C VAL A 104 -14.47 33.84 5.34
N LEU A 105 -15.36 33.01 5.88
CA LEU A 105 -15.81 33.02 7.25
C LEU A 105 -15.17 31.84 8.01
N CYS A 106 -14.52 32.12 9.13
CA CYS A 106 -13.98 31.10 10.03
C CYS A 106 -14.85 31.00 11.28
N PHE A 107 -15.42 29.83 11.54
CA PHE A 107 -16.16 29.55 12.77
C PHE A 107 -15.32 28.70 13.71
N LYS A 108 -15.24 29.10 14.99
CA LYS A 108 -14.67 28.28 16.08
C LYS A 108 -15.82 27.63 16.85
N ASP A 109 -15.64 26.36 17.24
CA ASP A 109 -16.65 25.47 17.85
C ASP A 109 -17.72 26.16 18.72
N ASN A 110 -18.97 26.12 18.22
CA ASN A 110 -20.27 26.14 18.92
C ASN A 110 -21.44 26.55 18.02
N CYS A 111 -21.20 27.09 16.82
CA CYS A 111 -22.24 27.39 15.84
C CYS A 111 -22.45 26.21 14.88
N LYS A 112 -23.17 25.17 15.32
CA LYS A 112 -23.44 23.96 14.51
C LYS A 112 -24.29 24.17 13.25
N ASN A 113 -24.73 25.39 12.93
CA ASN A 113 -25.72 25.63 11.88
C ASN A 113 -25.36 26.84 11.00
N LEU A 114 -24.54 26.62 9.97
CA LEU A 114 -24.91 27.11 8.65
C LEU A 114 -25.05 25.89 7.74
N PRO A 115 -26.26 25.54 7.26
CA PRO A 115 -26.35 24.57 6.19
C PRO A 115 -25.54 25.11 5.01
N ALA A 116 -24.76 24.25 4.35
CA ALA A 116 -24.15 24.55 3.06
C ALA A 116 -25.29 24.99 2.11
N SER A 117 -25.52 26.29 2.05
CA SER A 117 -26.52 26.89 1.18
C SER A 117 -25.88 27.06 -0.19
N LYS A 118 -26.68 27.19 -1.25
CA LYS A 118 -26.17 27.49 -2.61
C LYS A 118 -25.24 28.71 -2.70
N LYS A 119 -25.14 29.53 -1.64
CA LYS A 119 -24.32 30.74 -1.57
C LYS A 119 -22.98 30.55 -0.85
N PHE A 120 -22.84 29.51 -0.01
CA PHE A 120 -21.64 29.29 0.79
C PHE A 120 -21.10 27.87 0.56
N GLU A 121 -19.86 27.80 0.10
CA GLU A 121 -19.11 26.56 -0.07
C GLU A 121 -18.22 26.35 1.16
N GLN A 122 -18.29 25.17 1.77
CA GLN A 122 -17.34 24.82 2.82
C GLN A 122 -15.96 24.67 2.18
N MET A 123 -14.98 25.29 2.81
CA MET A 123 -13.59 25.25 2.36
C MET A 123 -12.71 24.62 3.41
N ASP A 124 -11.60 24.16 2.88
CA ASP A 124 -10.47 23.61 3.58
C ASP A 124 -9.54 24.74 4.06
N ALA A 125 -8.66 24.47 5.03
CA ALA A 125 -7.82 25.51 5.63
C ALA A 125 -6.80 26.10 4.62
N ASP A 126 -6.30 25.25 3.73
CA ASP A 126 -5.38 25.62 2.65
C ASP A 126 -6.13 25.68 1.32
N TRP A 127 -6.35 26.89 0.79
CA TRP A 127 -7.02 27.07 -0.49
C TRP A 127 -6.07 26.85 -1.66
N ILE A 128 -6.31 25.79 -2.44
CA ILE A 128 -5.66 25.57 -3.73
C ILE A 128 -6.70 25.82 -4.84
N PRO A 129 -6.49 26.80 -5.75
CA PRO A 129 -7.41 27.03 -6.85
C PRO A 129 -7.51 25.78 -7.74
N HIS A 130 -8.73 25.35 -8.01
CA HIS A 130 -9.02 24.19 -8.85
C HIS A 130 -8.66 24.48 -10.31
N ASP A 131 -7.89 23.60 -10.93
CA ASP A 131 -7.65 23.61 -12.37
C ASP A 131 -8.60 22.63 -13.07
N LEU A 132 -9.46 23.16 -13.94
CA LEU A 132 -10.46 22.39 -14.69
C LEU A 132 -9.81 21.31 -15.57
N ILE A 133 -8.63 21.58 -16.12
CA ILE A 133 -7.89 20.64 -16.97
C ILE A 133 -7.43 19.47 -16.11
N ILE A 134 -6.80 19.75 -14.97
CA ILE A 134 -6.30 18.71 -14.04
C ILE A 134 -7.45 17.82 -13.57
N MET A 135 -8.58 18.41 -13.13
CA MET A 135 -9.74 17.66 -12.66
C MET A 135 -10.34 16.74 -13.73
N THR A 136 -10.41 17.24 -14.97
CA THR A 136 -10.99 16.50 -16.10
C THR A 136 -10.09 15.34 -16.50
N VAL A 137 -8.78 15.58 -16.61
CA VAL A 137 -7.79 14.55 -16.94
C VAL A 137 -7.76 13.49 -15.85
N CYS A 138 -7.67 13.88 -14.57
CA CYS A 138 -7.64 12.92 -13.46
C CYS A 138 -8.93 12.08 -13.39
N ARG A 139 -10.10 12.67 -13.66
CA ARG A 139 -11.38 11.93 -13.70
C ARG A 139 -11.37 10.79 -14.70
N ILE A 140 -10.76 11.03 -15.87
CA ILE A 140 -10.65 10.02 -16.92
C ILE A 140 -9.61 8.98 -16.53
N LEU A 141 -8.43 9.39 -16.04
CA LEU A 141 -7.31 8.50 -15.74
C LEU A 141 -7.55 7.58 -14.53
N ILE A 142 -8.20 8.05 -13.47
CA ILE A 142 -8.36 7.29 -12.22
C ILE A 142 -8.97 5.89 -12.45
N PRO A 143 -10.10 5.72 -13.17
CA PRO A 143 -10.63 4.39 -13.49
C PRO A 143 -9.64 3.49 -14.24
N PHE A 144 -8.86 4.03 -15.18
CA PHE A 144 -7.85 3.24 -15.89
C PHE A 144 -6.71 2.80 -14.97
N ILE A 145 -6.24 3.68 -14.09
CA ILE A 145 -5.22 3.35 -13.07
C ILE A 145 -5.76 2.25 -12.14
N GLN A 146 -7.02 2.34 -11.75
CA GLN A 146 -7.67 1.36 -10.88
C GLN A 146 -7.82 -0.01 -11.52
N ILE A 147 -8.27 -0.06 -12.78
CA ILE A 147 -8.36 -1.31 -13.55
C ILE A 147 -6.97 -1.90 -13.76
N TYR A 148 -5.98 -1.06 -14.10
CA TYR A 148 -4.59 -1.51 -14.26
C TYR A 148 -4.01 -2.06 -12.95
N ALA A 149 -4.29 -1.43 -11.82
CA ALA A 149 -3.88 -1.94 -10.52
C ALA A 149 -4.46 -3.33 -10.22
N LEU A 150 -5.76 -3.53 -10.48
CA LEU A 150 -6.41 -4.84 -10.32
C LEU A 150 -5.82 -5.88 -11.28
N TYR A 151 -5.49 -5.48 -12.51
CA TYR A 151 -4.78 -6.33 -13.46
C TYR A 151 -3.40 -6.77 -12.94
N VAL A 152 -2.61 -5.84 -12.40
CA VAL A 152 -1.27 -6.10 -11.83
C VAL A 152 -1.34 -7.06 -10.63
N VAL A 153 -2.38 -6.98 -9.79
CA VAL A 153 -2.60 -7.95 -8.71
C VAL A 153 -3.05 -9.30 -9.29
N ALA A 154 -3.99 -9.31 -10.22
CA ALA A 154 -4.59 -10.54 -10.74
C ALA A 154 -3.66 -11.37 -11.64
N HIS A 155 -2.64 -10.75 -12.23
CA HIS A 155 -1.67 -11.41 -13.11
C HIS A 155 -0.25 -11.40 -12.52
N GLY A 156 -0.12 -11.31 -11.19
CA GLY A 156 1.17 -11.35 -10.50
C GLY A 156 1.93 -12.66 -10.73
N ASP A 157 1.22 -13.73 -11.02
CA ASP A 157 1.72 -15.05 -11.36
C ASP A 157 2.27 -15.17 -12.79
N PHE A 158 1.74 -14.42 -13.76
CA PHE A 158 2.21 -14.47 -15.16
C PHE A 158 3.10 -13.31 -15.57
N SER A 159 2.92 -12.14 -14.94
CA SER A 159 3.54 -10.89 -15.37
C SER A 159 4.31 -10.23 -14.21
N PRO A 160 5.30 -9.36 -14.51
CA PRO A 160 5.95 -8.57 -13.49
C PRO A 160 4.92 -7.71 -12.74
N GLY A 161 4.87 -7.86 -11.41
CA GLY A 161 3.83 -7.24 -10.61
C GLY A 161 3.64 -7.97 -9.28
N GLY A 162 2.37 -8.10 -8.88
CA GLY A 162 1.96 -8.74 -7.64
C GLY A 162 1.15 -7.81 -6.73
N GLY A 163 0.84 -8.33 -5.55
CA GLY A 163 -0.01 -7.65 -4.57
C GLY A 163 0.52 -6.27 -4.16
N PHE A 164 1.83 -6.14 -3.92
CA PHE A 164 2.42 -4.91 -3.41
C PHE A 164 2.33 -3.76 -4.41
N GLN A 165 2.84 -3.98 -5.62
CA GLN A 165 2.88 -3.00 -6.69
C GLN A 165 1.46 -2.62 -7.10
N GLY A 166 0.59 -3.61 -7.26
CA GLY A 166 -0.83 -3.37 -7.53
C GLY A 166 -1.51 -2.56 -6.43
N GLY A 167 -1.23 -2.86 -5.15
CA GLY A 167 -1.71 -2.09 -4.00
C GLY A 167 -1.23 -0.64 -4.01
N VAL A 168 0.04 -0.37 -4.34
CA VAL A 168 0.59 0.99 -4.46
C VAL A 168 -0.06 1.76 -5.61
N ILE A 169 -0.22 1.13 -6.78
CA ILE A 169 -0.90 1.74 -7.94
C ILE A 169 -2.36 2.06 -7.60
N PHE A 170 -3.03 1.14 -6.89
CA PHE A 170 -4.42 1.36 -6.48
C PHE A 170 -4.53 2.49 -5.44
N GLY A 171 -3.65 2.51 -4.44
CA GLY A 171 -3.57 3.57 -3.43
C GLY A 171 -3.23 4.93 -4.04
N SER A 172 -2.32 4.97 -5.03
CA SER A 172 -1.95 6.22 -5.71
C SER A 172 -3.13 6.82 -6.49
N SER A 173 -4.06 6.00 -7.00
CA SER A 173 -5.29 6.49 -7.63
C SER A 173 -6.18 7.28 -6.64
N PHE A 174 -6.23 6.87 -5.38
CA PHE A 174 -6.96 7.58 -4.32
C PHE A 174 -6.24 8.84 -3.88
N ILE A 175 -4.92 8.81 -3.81
CA ILE A 175 -4.10 9.99 -3.54
C ILE A 175 -4.28 11.01 -4.66
N LEU A 176 -4.25 10.58 -5.92
CA LEU A 176 -4.49 11.42 -7.09
C LEU A 176 -5.88 12.06 -7.03
N LEU A 177 -6.91 11.31 -6.64
CA LEU A 177 -8.26 11.85 -6.42
C LEU A 177 -8.27 12.95 -5.35
N ALA A 178 -7.56 12.73 -4.24
CA ALA A 178 -7.50 13.68 -3.14
C ALA A 178 -6.74 14.97 -3.51
N ILE A 179 -5.67 14.86 -4.30
CA ILE A 179 -4.89 16.02 -4.79
C ILE A 179 -5.67 16.80 -5.85
N SER A 180 -6.39 16.12 -6.76
CA SER A 180 -7.02 16.79 -7.89
C SER A 180 -8.36 17.46 -7.59
N TYR A 181 -9.12 16.99 -6.59
CA TYR A 181 -10.45 17.54 -6.25
C TYR A 181 -10.39 18.29 -4.92
N ASN A 182 -10.16 17.54 -3.85
CA ASN A 182 -9.85 17.95 -2.48
C ASN A 182 -9.94 16.69 -1.62
N LEU A 183 -9.28 16.71 -0.47
CA LEU A 183 -9.30 15.56 0.44
C LEU A 183 -10.72 15.29 0.94
N GLN A 184 -11.59 16.31 1.05
CA GLN A 184 -12.98 16.11 1.47
C GLN A 184 -13.79 15.27 0.48
N THR A 185 -13.63 15.50 -0.83
CA THR A 185 -14.31 14.69 -1.85
C THR A 185 -13.78 13.26 -1.88
N ALA A 186 -12.47 13.07 -1.66
CA ALA A 186 -11.89 11.74 -1.52
C ALA A 186 -12.40 11.00 -0.26
N MET A 187 -12.41 11.66 0.90
CA MET A 187 -12.88 11.10 2.17
C MET A 187 -14.40 10.88 2.23
N LYS A 188 -15.19 11.60 1.44
CA LYS A 188 -16.62 11.28 1.25
C LYS A 188 -16.83 9.92 0.60
N LYS A 189 -15.89 9.48 -0.26
CA LYS A 189 -15.98 8.16 -0.92
C LYS A 189 -15.50 7.02 -0.05
N ILE A 190 -14.44 7.22 0.75
CA ILE A 190 -13.92 6.20 1.65
C ILE A 190 -13.66 6.79 3.05
N LYS A 191 -14.40 6.26 4.03
CA LYS A 191 -14.24 6.63 5.44
C LYS A 191 -12.95 6.04 6.02
N GLU A 192 -12.33 6.79 6.93
CA GLU A 192 -11.14 6.37 7.69
C GLU A 192 -11.31 4.97 8.32
N LYS A 193 -12.46 4.72 8.96
CA LYS A 193 -12.77 3.41 9.57
C LYS A 193 -12.73 2.27 8.55
N ILE A 194 -13.15 2.51 7.31
CA ILE A 194 -13.12 1.52 6.23
C ILE A 194 -11.67 1.25 5.83
N LEU A 195 -10.86 2.30 5.67
CA LEU A 195 -9.44 2.13 5.37
C LEU A 195 -8.69 1.38 6.47
N GLY A 196 -8.95 1.72 7.74
CA GLY A 196 -8.39 0.99 8.88
C GLY A 196 -8.80 -0.49 8.86
N LEU A 197 -10.08 -0.78 8.62
CA LEU A 197 -10.57 -2.15 8.51
C LEU A 197 -9.95 -2.90 7.32
N LEU A 198 -9.83 -2.27 6.15
CA LEU A 198 -9.20 -2.86 4.97
C LEU A 198 -7.72 -3.15 5.21
N SER A 199 -7.00 -2.25 5.88
CA SER A 199 -5.58 -2.45 6.20
C SER A 199 -5.38 -3.69 7.09
N ALA A 200 -6.21 -3.87 8.11
CA ALA A 200 -6.18 -5.05 8.97
C ALA A 200 -6.67 -6.30 8.21
N LEU A 201 -7.73 -6.18 7.40
CA LEU A 201 -8.30 -7.27 6.63
C LEU A 201 -7.26 -7.87 5.66
N GLY A 202 -6.47 -7.05 4.97
CA GLY A 202 -5.44 -7.54 4.05
C GLY A 202 -4.39 -8.41 4.75
N VAL A 203 -3.91 -7.97 5.93
CA VAL A 203 -2.99 -8.75 6.78
C VAL A 203 -3.66 -10.04 7.28
N LEU A 204 -4.92 -9.94 7.69
CA LEU A 204 -5.69 -11.10 8.17
C LEU A 204 -5.99 -12.11 7.07
N ILE A 205 -6.18 -11.69 5.82
CA ILE A 205 -6.31 -12.60 4.67
C ILE A 205 -5.01 -13.39 4.52
N TYR A 206 -3.86 -12.70 4.55
CA TYR A 206 -2.56 -13.34 4.41
C TYR A 206 -2.33 -14.41 5.51
N VAL A 207 -2.42 -13.99 6.77
CA VAL A 207 -2.19 -14.87 7.93
C VAL A 207 -3.28 -15.95 7.99
N GLY A 208 -4.52 -15.60 7.64
CA GLY A 208 -5.66 -16.50 7.62
C GLY A 208 -5.49 -17.65 6.63
N ILE A 209 -5.00 -17.38 5.42
CA ILE A 209 -4.68 -18.44 4.44
C ILE A 209 -3.61 -19.37 5.01
N GLY A 210 -2.57 -18.83 5.63
CA GLY A 210 -1.52 -19.64 6.27
C GLY A 210 -2.05 -20.52 7.41
N ILE A 211 -2.93 -19.98 8.26
CA ILE A 211 -3.58 -20.72 9.35
C ILE A 211 -4.52 -21.81 8.81
N ILE A 212 -5.26 -21.54 7.72
CA ILE A 212 -6.10 -22.54 7.06
C ILE A 212 -5.26 -23.73 6.59
N CYS A 213 -4.09 -23.49 6.00
CA CYS A 213 -3.17 -24.56 5.60
C CYS A 213 -2.75 -25.45 6.79
N MET A 214 -2.51 -24.85 7.96
CA MET A 214 -2.21 -25.59 9.19
C MET A 214 -3.39 -26.43 9.68
N PHE A 215 -4.61 -25.89 9.66
CA PHE A 215 -5.81 -26.65 10.04
C PHE A 215 -6.07 -27.85 9.12
N LEU A 216 -5.66 -27.76 7.87
CA LEU A 216 -5.72 -28.86 6.90
C LEU A 216 -4.59 -29.88 7.07
N GLY A 217 -3.70 -29.71 8.05
CA GLY A 217 -2.63 -30.64 8.38
C GLY A 217 -1.29 -30.37 7.68
N GLY A 218 -1.11 -29.20 7.07
CA GLY A 218 0.16 -28.76 6.49
C GLY A 218 0.96 -27.84 7.41
N ASN A 219 2.08 -27.35 6.89
CA ASN A 219 2.80 -26.26 7.52
C ASN A 219 2.11 -24.91 7.23
N PHE A 220 2.48 -23.87 7.99
CA PHE A 220 2.00 -22.52 7.72
C PHE A 220 2.39 -22.09 6.30
N LEU A 221 1.40 -21.59 5.54
CA LEU A 221 1.51 -21.19 4.12
C LEU A 221 1.87 -22.34 3.15
N ASP A 222 1.71 -23.60 3.55
CA ASP A 222 1.76 -24.71 2.60
C ASP A 222 0.45 -24.81 1.80
N TYR A 223 0.38 -24.05 0.71
CA TYR A 223 -0.83 -23.94 -0.12
C TYR A 223 -1.27 -25.27 -0.75
N SER A 224 -0.40 -26.28 -0.82
CA SER A 224 -0.76 -27.60 -1.36
C SER A 224 -1.95 -28.23 -0.62
N GLN A 225 -2.10 -27.93 0.68
CA GLN A 225 -3.17 -28.49 1.49
C GLN A 225 -4.54 -27.89 1.19
N LEU A 226 -4.60 -26.73 0.52
CA LEU A 226 -5.88 -26.12 0.11
C LEU A 226 -6.65 -27.00 -0.88
N ALA A 227 -6.01 -27.99 -1.50
CA ALA A 227 -6.63 -28.97 -2.40
C ALA A 227 -7.67 -29.85 -1.69
N LYS A 228 -7.61 -29.93 -0.36
CA LYS A 228 -8.63 -30.61 0.46
C LYS A 228 -9.96 -29.86 0.51
N ILE A 229 -9.94 -28.55 0.28
CA ILE A 229 -11.14 -27.68 0.25
C ILE A 229 -11.56 -27.42 -1.19
N LEU A 230 -10.59 -27.13 -2.06
CA LEU A 230 -10.82 -26.79 -3.46
C LEU A 230 -10.50 -28.01 -4.32
N PRO A 231 -11.48 -28.59 -5.05
CA PRO A 231 -11.27 -29.76 -5.89
C PRO A 231 -10.59 -29.37 -7.21
N VAL A 232 -9.34 -28.90 -7.10
CA VAL A 232 -8.50 -28.46 -8.21
C VAL A 232 -7.15 -29.18 -8.09
N ASP A 233 -6.45 -29.35 -9.21
CA ASP A 233 -5.13 -29.97 -9.29
C ASP A 233 -4.14 -29.32 -8.28
N PRO A 234 -3.30 -30.09 -7.55
CA PRO A 234 -2.47 -29.56 -6.46
C PRO A 234 -1.55 -28.40 -6.85
N ILE A 235 -1.06 -28.38 -8.10
CA ILE A 235 -0.20 -27.31 -8.62
C ILE A 235 -1.00 -26.02 -8.80
N HIS A 236 -2.19 -26.12 -9.40
CA HIS A 236 -3.09 -24.98 -9.60
C HIS A 236 -3.63 -24.41 -8.29
N VAL A 237 -3.79 -25.26 -7.27
CA VAL A 237 -4.18 -24.83 -5.93
C VAL A 237 -3.09 -23.94 -5.29
N ARG A 238 -1.80 -24.26 -5.50
CA ARG A 238 -0.69 -23.41 -5.01
C ARG A 238 -0.73 -22.03 -5.66
N ALA A 239 -0.91 -21.96 -6.98
CA ALA A 239 -1.10 -20.70 -7.71
C ALA A 239 -2.25 -19.86 -7.13
N LEU A 240 -3.39 -20.49 -6.82
CA LEU A 240 -4.53 -19.80 -6.25
C LEU A 240 -4.29 -19.34 -4.80
N GLY A 241 -3.56 -20.13 -4.01
CA GLY A 241 -3.12 -19.75 -2.66
C GLY A 241 -2.23 -18.51 -2.69
N MET A 242 -1.25 -18.48 -3.61
CA MET A 242 -0.40 -17.32 -3.85
C MET A 242 -1.22 -16.08 -4.26
N LEU A 243 -2.13 -16.22 -5.22
CA LEU A 243 -3.01 -15.12 -5.62
C LEU A 243 -3.86 -14.61 -4.44
N GLY A 244 -4.35 -15.51 -3.59
CA GLY A 244 -5.11 -15.16 -2.39
C GLY A 244 -4.31 -14.31 -1.41
N VAL A 245 -3.04 -14.68 -1.14
CA VAL A 245 -2.18 -13.85 -0.29
C VAL A 245 -1.81 -12.53 -0.96
N GLU A 246 -1.56 -12.51 -2.27
CA GLU A 246 -1.28 -11.28 -3.02
C GLU A 246 -2.45 -10.30 -3.00
N ILE A 247 -3.69 -10.79 -3.10
CA ILE A 247 -4.89 -9.96 -2.92
C ILE A 247 -4.91 -9.36 -1.51
N GLY A 248 -4.60 -10.16 -0.49
CA GLY A 248 -4.44 -9.69 0.90
C GLY A 248 -3.41 -8.56 1.02
N VAL A 249 -2.20 -8.76 0.46
CA VAL A 249 -1.15 -7.73 0.40
C VAL A 249 -1.63 -6.48 -0.32
N GLY A 250 -2.24 -6.63 -1.50
CA GLY A 250 -2.71 -5.49 -2.29
C GLY A 250 -3.76 -4.64 -1.58
N ILE A 251 -4.68 -5.27 -0.86
CA ILE A 251 -5.67 -4.57 -0.03
C ILE A 251 -4.96 -3.83 1.13
N ALA A 252 -4.05 -4.51 1.84
CA ALA A 252 -3.33 -3.92 2.97
C ALA A 252 -2.50 -2.70 2.54
N VAL A 253 -1.69 -2.86 1.49
CA VAL A 253 -0.79 -1.82 0.97
C VAL A 253 -1.59 -0.63 0.44
N MET A 254 -2.64 -0.86 -0.36
CA MET A 254 -3.51 0.22 -0.82
C MET A 254 -4.09 0.99 0.38
N ALA A 255 -4.66 0.29 1.35
CA ALA A 255 -5.31 0.93 2.48
C ALA A 255 -4.32 1.74 3.31
N VAL A 256 -3.15 1.17 3.62
CA VAL A 256 -2.10 1.83 4.40
C VAL A 256 -1.57 3.07 3.69
N MET A 257 -1.29 3.00 2.38
CA MET A 257 -0.83 4.14 1.61
C MET A 257 -1.81 5.32 1.69
N VAL A 258 -3.10 5.04 1.55
CA VAL A 258 -4.14 6.06 1.67
C VAL A 258 -4.26 6.57 3.11
N VAL A 259 -4.18 5.69 4.11
CA VAL A 259 -4.18 6.07 5.54
C VAL A 259 -3.03 7.02 5.85
N ILE A 260 -1.80 6.69 5.45
CA ILE A 260 -0.63 7.52 5.68
C ILE A 260 -0.83 8.89 5.04
N TYR A 261 -1.26 8.93 3.77
CA TYR A 261 -1.52 10.17 3.07
C TYR A 261 -2.59 11.02 3.78
N VAL A 262 -3.74 10.44 4.14
CA VAL A 262 -4.82 11.14 4.83
C VAL A 262 -4.36 11.67 6.18
N ASN A 263 -3.60 10.89 6.96
CA ASN A 263 -3.08 11.32 8.26
C ASN A 263 -2.13 12.50 8.12
N ILE A 264 -1.20 12.45 7.17
CA ILE A 264 -0.23 13.54 6.94
C ILE A 264 -0.94 14.77 6.40
N ALA A 265 -1.78 14.62 5.38
CA ALA A 265 -2.48 15.72 4.72
C ALA A 265 -3.50 16.42 5.62
N SER A 266 -4.12 15.69 6.57
CA SER A 266 -5.06 16.26 7.54
C SER A 266 -4.42 16.65 8.88
N GLU A 267 -3.10 16.49 9.04
CA GLU A 267 -2.43 16.59 10.35
C GLU A 267 -3.11 15.77 11.46
N GLY A 268 -3.68 14.61 11.10
CA GLY A 268 -4.45 13.72 11.97
C GLY A 268 -5.77 14.29 12.48
N ARG A 269 -6.31 15.37 11.86
CA ARG A 269 -7.61 15.96 12.22
C ARG A 269 -8.78 15.14 11.71
N HIS A 270 -8.66 14.49 10.55
CA HIS A 270 -9.68 13.64 9.90
C HIS A 270 -11.11 14.23 9.74
N ASP A 271 -11.33 15.46 10.19
CA ASP A 271 -12.60 16.19 10.23
C ASP A 271 -12.70 17.24 9.12
N GLU A 272 -11.56 17.55 8.52
CA GLU A 272 -11.35 18.61 7.55
C GLU A 272 -10.65 17.91 6.38
N GLY A 273 -11.37 17.86 5.27
CA GLY A 273 -10.83 17.27 4.07
C GLY A 273 -9.92 18.28 3.41
N LEU A 274 -8.78 18.55 4.05
CA LEU A 274 -7.96 19.78 4.03
C LEU A 274 -8.58 20.89 4.91
#